data_AF-E7G687-F1
#
_entry.id   AF-E7G687-F1
#
_cell.length_a   1.000
_cell.length_b   1.000
_cell.length_c   1.000
_cell.angle_alpha   90.00
_cell.angle_beta   90.00
_cell.angle_gamma   90.00
#
_symmetry.space_group_name_H-M   'P 1'
#
loop_
_entity.id
_entity.type
_entity.pdbx_description
1 polymer ?
#
loop_
_entity_poly.entity_id
_entity_poly.type
_entity_poly.pdbx_seq_one_letter_code
_entity_poly.pdbx_strand_id
1 'polypeptide(L)'
;MKLSETVKNHLNDTVSKNKVQIIGKDGEYITIQEAGDLTRPYINSNQTIQSIIDGGTPVKDTILNNGLKWNVPGTFRGITGTWELVVDMDSNTIVHFLFNGR
;
A
#
# COMPACT_ATOMS: atom_id res chain seq x y z
N MET A 1 -11.50 -15.29 6.02
CA MET A 1 -10.78 -15.95 4.91
C MET A 1 -9.30 -15.90 5.25
N LYS A 2 -8.55 -17.01 5.20
CA LYS A 2 -7.09 -16.96 5.41
C LYS A 2 -6.39 -16.68 4.08
N LEU A 3 -5.40 -15.80 4.07
CA LEU A 3 -4.53 -15.51 2.93
C LEU A 3 -3.75 -16.76 2.51
N SER A 4 -3.71 -17.05 1.21
CA SER A 4 -2.89 -18.14 0.66
C SER A 4 -1.40 -17.77 0.66
N GLU A 5 -0.51 -18.77 0.57
CA GLU A 5 0.94 -18.56 0.54
C GLU A 5 1.39 -17.73 -0.66
N THR A 6 0.81 -17.96 -1.84
CA THR A 6 1.07 -17.15 -3.04
C THR A 6 0.77 -15.67 -2.79
N VAL A 7 -0.35 -15.36 -2.11
CA VAL A 7 -0.70 -13.97 -1.81
C VAL A 7 0.24 -13.38 -0.76
N LYS A 8 0.65 -14.15 0.26
CA LYS A 8 1.64 -13.69 1.24
C LYS A 8 2.98 -13.36 0.60
N ASN A 9 3.46 -14.21 -0.31
CA ASN A 9 4.72 -13.98 -1.02
C ASN A 9 4.65 -12.71 -1.87
N HIS A 10 3.53 -12.50 -2.57
CA HIS A 10 3.29 -11.28 -3.33
C HIS A 10 3.28 -10.03 -2.45
N LEU A 11 2.65 -10.10 -1.28
CA LEU A 11 2.65 -8.98 -0.33
C LEU A 11 4.04 -8.68 0.22
N ASN A 12 4.81 -9.71 0.57
CA ASN A 12 6.20 -9.55 1.00
C ASN A 12 7.07 -8.92 -0.11
N ASP A 13 6.88 -9.36 -1.36
CA ASP A 13 7.53 -8.80 -2.53
C ASP A 13 7.16 -7.32 -2.72
N THR A 14 5.88 -6.97 -2.61
CA THR A 14 5.39 -5.59 -2.70
C THR A 14 5.97 -4.70 -1.60
N VAL A 15 5.96 -5.17 -0.34
CA VAL A 15 6.58 -4.47 0.81
C VAL A 15 8.07 -4.25 0.57
N SER A 16 8.77 -5.28 0.10
CA SER A 16 10.21 -5.20 -0.20
C SER A 16 10.50 -4.25 -1.38
N LYS A 17 9.59 -4.21 -2.36
CA LYS A 17 9.68 -3.41 -3.58
C LYS A 17 8.91 -2.09 -3.47
N ASN A 18 8.55 -1.58 -2.29
CA ASN A 18 7.86 -0.31 -2.11
C ASN A 18 8.75 0.92 -2.47
N LYS A 19 9.32 0.87 -3.67
CA LYS A 19 9.65 1.97 -4.54
C LYS A 19 8.31 2.42 -5.09
N VAL A 20 7.84 3.58 -4.68
CA VAL A 20 6.77 4.24 -5.41
C VAL A 20 7.32 4.51 -6.82
N GLN A 21 6.77 3.80 -7.80
CA GLN A 21 7.18 3.84 -9.20
C GLN A 21 6.09 4.57 -9.97
N ILE A 22 6.33 5.83 -10.35
CA ILE A 22 5.50 6.48 -11.37
C ILE A 22 6.04 6.02 -12.71
N ILE A 23 5.16 5.46 -13.54
CA ILE A 23 5.47 5.15 -14.95
C ILE A 23 5.65 6.50 -15.66
N GLY A 24 6.89 6.85 -16.00
CA GLY A 24 7.18 7.98 -16.87
C GLY A 24 6.53 7.79 -18.25
N LYS A 25 6.44 8.86 -19.04
CA LYS A 25 5.75 8.86 -20.35
C LYS A 25 6.30 7.79 -21.32
N ASP A 26 7.52 7.32 -21.07
CA ASP A 26 8.28 6.39 -21.91
C ASP A 26 8.53 5.02 -21.23
N GLY A 27 7.84 4.72 -20.12
CA GLY A 27 8.00 3.44 -19.40
C GLY A 27 9.19 3.39 -18.43
N GLU A 28 9.84 4.53 -18.18
CA GLU A 28 10.89 4.64 -17.17
C GLU A 28 10.30 4.64 -15.75
N TYR A 29 10.94 3.88 -14.85
CA TYR A 29 10.61 3.86 -13.44
C TYR A 29 11.20 5.08 -12.73
N ILE A 30 10.38 6.12 -12.52
CA ILE A 30 10.80 7.28 -11.72
C ILE A 30 10.69 6.90 -10.25
N THR A 31 11.82 6.89 -9.54
CA THR A 31 11.83 6.80 -8.07
C THR A 31 11.38 8.16 -7.54
N ILE A 32 10.21 8.23 -6.88
CA ILE A 32 9.69 9.50 -6.37
C ILE A 32 10.54 9.98 -5.18
N GLN A 33 11.58 10.75 -5.47
CA GLN A 33 11.92 11.92 -4.67
C GLN A 33 11.65 13.12 -5.59
N GLU A 34 10.41 13.63 -5.56
CA GLU A 34 9.92 14.90 -6.16
C GLU A 34 8.47 14.72 -6.65
N ALA A 35 7.50 14.80 -5.72
CA ALA A 35 6.04 15.00 -5.92
C ALA A 35 5.23 14.45 -4.73
N GLY A 36 5.87 13.74 -3.79
CA GLY A 36 5.31 13.44 -2.49
C GLY A 36 5.14 14.74 -1.70
N ASP A 37 3.99 15.37 -1.86
CA ASP A 37 3.41 16.36 -0.99
C ASP A 37 3.86 16.10 0.47
N LEU A 38 4.40 17.11 1.17
CA LEU A 38 4.91 17.01 2.56
C LEU A 38 3.88 16.42 3.57
N THR A 39 2.66 16.17 3.10
CA THR A 39 1.49 15.63 3.77
C THR A 39 1.51 14.11 4.00
N ARG A 40 2.32 13.31 3.27
CA ARG A 40 2.33 11.82 3.39
C ARG A 40 3.73 11.20 3.60
N PRO A 41 4.39 11.46 4.73
CA PRO A 41 5.75 10.97 4.99
C PRO A 41 5.84 9.44 5.16
N TYR A 42 4.71 8.74 5.24
CA TYR A 42 4.63 7.29 5.41
C TYR A 42 4.68 6.51 4.08
N ILE A 43 4.64 7.17 2.91
CA ILE A 43 4.46 6.49 1.61
C ILE A 43 5.57 5.46 1.31
N ASN A 44 6.79 5.69 1.82
CA ASN A 44 7.95 4.81 1.65
C ASN A 44 8.21 3.91 2.88
N SER A 45 7.28 3.84 3.84
CA SER A 45 7.46 3.09 5.08
C SER A 45 7.03 1.63 4.92
N ASN A 46 7.99 0.75 4.67
CA ASN A 46 7.77 -0.70 4.66
C ASN A 46 7.17 -1.20 5.98
N GLN A 47 7.62 -0.63 7.10
CA GLN A 47 7.11 -0.99 8.42
C GLN A 47 5.62 -0.64 8.58
N THR A 48 5.20 0.51 8.06
CA THR A 48 3.77 0.90 8.10
C THR A 48 2.94 -0.03 7.25
N ILE A 49 3.41 -0.37 6.04
CA ILE A 49 2.70 -1.30 5.15
C ILE A 49 2.58 -2.68 5.78
N GLN A 50 3.66 -3.21 6.34
CA GLN A 50 3.64 -4.50 7.02
C GLN A 50 2.64 -4.50 8.19
N SER A 51 2.65 -3.44 9.00
CA SER A 51 1.70 -3.29 10.11
C SER A 51 0.24 -3.26 9.64
N ILE A 52 -0.03 -2.69 8.46
CA ILE A 52 -1.37 -2.68 7.86
C ILE A 52 -1.77 -4.08 7.41
N ILE A 53 -0.87 -4.78 6.73
CA ILE A 53 -1.09 -6.15 6.24
C ILE A 53 -1.34 -7.12 7.40
N ASP A 54 -0.56 -7.00 8.48
CA ASP A 54 -0.69 -7.84 9.66
C ASP A 54 -1.92 -7.46 10.51
N GLY A 55 -2.33 -6.18 10.44
CA GLY A 55 -3.44 -5.62 11.22
C GLY A 55 -4.83 -6.02 10.71
N GLY A 56 -4.95 -6.66 9.54
CA GLY A 56 -6.26 -7.01 9.00
C GLY A 56 -6.22 -8.03 7.86
N THR A 57 -7.36 -8.68 7.64
CA THR A 57 -7.56 -9.52 6.44
C THR A 57 -8.00 -8.63 5.28
N PRO A 58 -7.35 -8.69 4.11
CA PRO A 58 -7.79 -7.91 2.97
C PRO A 58 -9.15 -8.36 2.45
N VAL A 59 -9.85 -7.43 1.82
CA VAL A 59 -11.02 -7.70 1.00
C VAL A 59 -10.67 -7.49 -0.48
N LYS A 60 -11.44 -8.09 -1.38
CA LYS A 60 -11.32 -7.80 -2.81
C LYS A 60 -11.68 -6.34 -3.07
N ASP A 61 -10.85 -5.63 -3.83
CA ASP A 61 -11.16 -4.27 -4.26
C ASP A 61 -12.31 -4.28 -5.30
N THR A 62 -13.20 -3.31 -5.21
CA THR A 62 -14.39 -3.23 -6.09
C THR A 62 -14.11 -2.54 -7.42
N ILE A 63 -12.99 -1.82 -7.52
CA ILE A 63 -12.59 -1.05 -8.71
C ILE A 63 -11.48 -1.79 -9.46
N LEU A 64 -10.47 -2.27 -8.73
CA LEU A 64 -9.34 -3.00 -9.30
C LEU A 64 -9.62 -4.51 -9.32
N ASN A 65 -9.63 -5.09 -10.53
CA ASN A 65 -10.06 -6.48 -10.76
C ASN A 65 -9.29 -7.51 -9.92
N ASN A 66 -7.96 -7.35 -9.83
CA ASN A 66 -7.07 -8.17 -8.99
C ASN A 66 -6.50 -7.36 -7.81
N GLY A 67 -7.28 -6.41 -7.29
CA GLY A 67 -6.90 -5.60 -6.15
C GLY A 67 -7.23 -6.27 -4.82
N LEU A 68 -6.30 -6.17 -3.87
CA LEU A 68 -6.55 -6.45 -2.45
C LEU A 68 -6.53 -5.15 -1.65
N LYS A 69 -7.54 -4.96 -0.82
CA LYS A 69 -7.74 -3.75 -0.02
C LYS A 69 -7.72 -4.06 1.47
N TRP A 70 -6.93 -3.28 2.20
CA TRP A 70 -6.94 -3.21 3.67
C TRP A 70 -7.53 -1.88 4.12
N ASN A 71 -8.46 -1.97 5.05
CA ASN A 71 -8.93 -0.85 5.87
C ASN A 71 -8.73 -1.28 7.33
N VAL A 72 -7.71 -0.75 8.00
CA VAL A 72 -7.36 -1.14 9.36
C VAL A 72 -7.26 0.08 10.28
N PRO A 73 -7.75 -0.01 11.53
CA PRO A 73 -7.57 1.08 12.48
C PRO A 73 -6.09 1.27 12.82
N GLY A 74 -5.69 2.49 13.11
CA GLY A 74 -4.33 2.78 13.56
C GLY A 74 -4.14 4.23 13.99
N THR A 75 -2.91 4.57 14.33
CA THR A 75 -2.52 5.91 14.77
C THR A 75 -1.39 6.44 13.91
N PHE A 76 -1.48 7.71 13.51
CA PHE A 76 -0.42 8.43 12.83
C PHE A 76 -0.27 9.82 13.44
N ARG A 77 0.94 10.16 13.90
CA ARG A 77 1.26 11.44 14.57
C ARG A 77 0.30 11.79 15.72
N GLY A 78 -0.08 10.80 16.52
CA GLY A 78 -0.97 10.96 17.68
C GLY A 78 -2.45 11.05 17.35
N ILE A 79 -2.83 11.00 16.08
CA ILE A 79 -4.23 10.99 15.63
C ILE A 79 -4.65 9.56 15.34
N THR A 80 -5.80 9.14 15.87
CA THR A 80 -6.41 7.83 15.57
C THR A 80 -7.24 7.93 14.30
N GLY A 81 -7.18 6.90 13.47
CA GLY A 81 -7.86 6.87 12.18
C GLY A 81 -7.81 5.50 11.53
N THR A 82 -8.04 5.49 10.22
CA THR A 82 -8.00 4.30 9.38
C THR A 82 -6.85 4.40 8.40
N TRP A 83 -6.02 3.35 8.35
CA TRP A 83 -5.10 3.12 7.25
C TRP A 83 -5.83 2.42 6.12
N GLU A 84 -5.68 2.97 4.93
CA GLU A 84 -6.21 2.44 3.68
C GLU A 84 -5.04 2.06 2.78
N LEU A 85 -5.00 0.80 2.35
CA LEU A 85 -3.97 0.27 1.46
C LEU A 85 -4.65 -0.57 0.37
N VAL A 86 -4.28 -0.35 -0.89
CA VAL A 86 -4.67 -1.22 -2.01
C VAL A 86 -3.42 -1.68 -2.75
N VAL A 87 -3.29 -3.00 -2.91
CA VAL A 87 -2.22 -3.65 -3.67
C VAL A 87 -2.82 -4.26 -4.93
N ASP A 88 -2.23 -3.96 -6.07
CA ASP A 88 -2.48 -4.65 -7.32
C ASP A 88 -1.70 -5.97 -7.37
N MET A 89 -2.45 -7.07 -7.45
CA MET A 89 -1.87 -8.41 -7.47
C MET A 89 -1.31 -8.79 -8.84
N ASP A 90 -1.66 -8.08 -9.91
CA ASP A 90 -1.11 -8.35 -11.26
C ASP A 90 0.28 -7.73 -11.41
N SER A 91 0.44 -6.46 -11.00
CA SER A 91 1.69 -5.71 -11.16
C SER A 91 2.59 -5.72 -9.93
N ASN A 92 2.11 -6.21 -8.78
CA ASN A 92 2.84 -6.18 -7.51
C ASN A 92 3.19 -4.75 -7.06
N THR A 93 2.22 -3.85 -7.20
CA THR A 93 2.35 -2.42 -6.87
C THR A 93 1.30 -1.97 -5.85
N ILE A 94 1.66 -0.99 -5.03
CA ILE A 94 0.70 -0.29 -4.17
C ILE A 94 0.08 0.84 -4.99
N VAL A 95 -1.23 0.77 -5.21
CA VAL A 95 -1.98 1.73 -6.03
C VAL A 95 -2.77 2.73 -5.19
N HIS A 96 -3.00 2.43 -3.90
CA HIS A 96 -3.58 3.36 -2.93
C HIS A 96 -2.90 3.19 -1.58
N PHE A 97 -2.47 4.29 -0.97
CA PHE A 97 -1.94 4.31 0.39
C PHE A 97 -2.27 5.64 1.06
N LEU A 98 -3.15 5.60 2.05
CA LEU A 98 -3.66 6.77 2.75
C LEU A 98 -3.87 6.49 4.24
N PHE A 99 -3.62 7.50 5.06
CA PHE A 99 -4.14 7.58 6.41
C PHE A 99 -5.31 8.56 6.47
N ASN A 100 -6.46 8.10 6.97
CA ASN A 100 -7.64 8.90 7.21
C ASN A 100 -7.90 9.01 8.72
N GLY A 101 -7.44 10.11 9.33
CA GLY A 101 -7.62 10.40 10.76
C GLY A 101 -8.50 11.63 11.02
N ARG A 102 -9.40 11.95 10.10
CA ARG A 102 -10.38 13.03 10.28
C ARG A 102 -11.64 12.52 10.97
#